data_AF-A0A971V6P5-F1
#
_entry.id   AF-A0A971V6P5-F1
#
_cell.length_a   1.000
_cell.length_b   1.000
_cell.length_c   1.000
_cell.angle_alpha   90.00
_cell.angle_beta   90.00
_cell.angle_gamma   90.00
#
_symmetry.space_group_name_H-M   'P 1'
#
loop_
_entity.id
_entity.type
_entity.pdbx_description
1 polymer ?
#
loop_
_entity_poly.entity_id
_entity_poly.type
_entity_poly.pdbx_seq_one_letter_code
_entity_poly.pdbx_strand_id
1 'polypeptide(L)'
;MDQNYNDFLDLVPNELKGFVDGLNSYLLEKKCKRTIKPASKGYLVSYALPQSGKSLLNYVFRSGCIKARVYASHVAEYEDVIDKFSDITKKTISDSLDCKKLNGKDCSPTCPAGYTFMLNGKENKKCRSMAFLLTLNASNNPIIKEMIEREIDSKE
;
A
#
# COMPACT_ATOMS: atom_id res chain seq x y z
N MET A 1 -9.60 -14.71 -17.76
CA MET A 1 -9.12 -13.44 -17.14
C MET A 1 -10.36 -12.64 -16.76
N ASP A 2 -10.35 -11.97 -15.61
CA ASP A 2 -11.51 -11.23 -15.07
C ASP A 2 -11.72 -9.92 -15.84
N GLN A 3 -12.92 -9.68 -16.40
CA GLN A 3 -13.21 -8.48 -17.22
C GLN A 3 -12.90 -7.19 -16.46
N ASN A 4 -13.28 -7.11 -15.17
CA ASN A 4 -13.01 -5.92 -14.37
C ASN A 4 -11.51 -5.68 -14.16
N TYR A 5 -10.69 -6.74 -14.21
CA TYR A 5 -9.25 -6.61 -14.11
C TYR A 5 -8.64 -6.10 -15.42
N ASN A 6 -9.14 -6.56 -16.56
CA ASN A 6 -8.70 -6.05 -17.87
C ASN A 6 -9.03 -4.55 -17.99
N ASP A 7 -10.26 -4.15 -17.66
CA ASP A 7 -10.68 -2.74 -17.68
C ASP A 7 -9.84 -1.88 -16.73
N PHE A 8 -9.51 -2.41 -15.55
CA PHE A 8 -8.59 -1.76 -14.62
C PHE A 8 -7.20 -1.58 -15.25
N LEU A 9 -6.65 -2.64 -15.84
CA LEU A 9 -5.31 -2.64 -16.41
C LEU A 9 -5.21 -1.69 -17.60
N ASP A 10 -6.28 -1.52 -18.38
CA ASP A 10 -6.35 -0.56 -19.48
C ASP A 10 -6.21 0.90 -19.03
N LEU A 11 -6.62 1.23 -17.80
CA LEU A 11 -6.43 2.55 -17.20
C LEU A 11 -5.03 2.76 -16.61
N VAL A 12 -4.24 1.70 -16.44
CA VAL A 12 -2.87 1.80 -15.93
C VAL A 12 -1.95 2.31 -17.04
N PRO A 13 -1.07 3.31 -16.78
CA PRO A 13 -0.07 3.75 -17.75
C PRO A 13 0.79 2.57 -18.24
N ASN A 14 1.06 2.51 -19.55
CA ASN A 14 1.71 1.35 -20.19
C ASN A 14 3.03 0.96 -19.53
N GLU A 15 3.84 1.95 -19.13
CA GLU A 15 5.10 1.77 -18.43
C GLU A 15 4.97 1.15 -17.02
N LEU A 16 3.77 1.19 -16.44
CA LEU A 16 3.47 0.60 -15.13
C LEU A 16 2.72 -0.74 -15.23
N LYS A 17 2.11 -1.07 -16.39
CA LYS A 17 1.32 -2.29 -16.58
C LYS A 17 2.11 -3.55 -16.22
N GLY A 18 3.36 -3.65 -16.66
CA GLY A 18 4.22 -4.80 -16.36
C GLY A 18 4.43 -5.02 -14.86
N PHE A 19 4.62 -3.94 -14.09
CA PHE A 19 4.74 -4.03 -12.64
C PHE A 19 3.42 -4.43 -11.97
N VAL A 20 2.31 -3.78 -12.35
CA VAL A 20 0.99 -4.05 -11.77
C VAL A 20 0.56 -5.49 -12.05
N ASP A 21 0.76 -5.97 -13.28
CA ASP A 21 0.36 -7.32 -13.66
C ASP A 21 1.27 -8.42 -13.10
N GLY A 22 2.58 -8.14 -13.02
CA GLY A 22 3.53 -9.01 -12.33
C GLY A 22 3.21 -9.14 -10.83
N LEU A 23 2.93 -8.01 -10.15
CA LEU A 23 2.58 -8.03 -8.74
C LEU A 23 1.21 -8.68 -8.50
N ASN A 24 0.24 -8.48 -9.38
CA ASN A 24 -1.02 -9.22 -9.36
C ASN A 24 -0.79 -10.74 -9.42
N SER A 25 0.01 -11.21 -10.38
CA SER A 25 0.31 -12.63 -10.56
C SER A 25 0.95 -13.23 -9.31
N TYR A 26 1.95 -12.54 -8.75
CA TYR A 26 2.59 -12.92 -7.49
C TYR A 26 1.59 -12.99 -6.31
N LEU A 27 0.73 -12.00 -6.16
CA LEU A 27 -0.26 -11.96 -5.07
C LEU A 27 -1.28 -13.10 -5.18
N LEU A 28 -1.71 -13.43 -6.40
CA LEU A 28 -2.61 -14.56 -6.64
C LEU A 28 -1.92 -15.90 -6.36
N GLU A 29 -0.64 -16.05 -6.70
CA GLU A 29 0.17 -17.23 -6.34
C GLU A 29 0.28 -17.41 -4.82
N LYS A 30 0.46 -16.31 -4.08
CA LYS A 30 0.41 -16.27 -2.61
C LYS A 30 -1.01 -16.43 -2.04
N LYS A 31 -1.99 -16.76 -2.87
CA LYS A 31 -3.40 -16.98 -2.52
C LYS A 31 -4.07 -15.74 -1.90
N CYS A 32 -3.51 -14.54 -2.10
CA CYS A 32 -4.15 -13.32 -1.64
C CYS A 32 -5.49 -13.13 -2.35
N LYS A 33 -6.53 -12.81 -1.57
CA LYS A 33 -7.87 -12.61 -2.11
C LYS A 33 -7.93 -11.27 -2.83
N ARG A 34 -8.07 -11.29 -4.16
CA ARG A 34 -8.31 -10.10 -4.97
C ARG A 34 -9.79 -9.74 -5.02
N THR A 35 -10.11 -8.46 -4.90
CA THR A 35 -11.45 -7.90 -5.12
C THR A 35 -11.32 -6.65 -5.98
N ILE A 36 -12.20 -6.51 -6.98
CA ILE A 36 -12.19 -5.36 -7.89
C ILE A 36 -13.57 -4.72 -7.83
N LYS A 37 -13.61 -3.41 -7.61
CA LYS A 37 -14.85 -2.62 -7.56
C LYS A 37 -14.69 -1.37 -8.41
N PRO A 38 -15.68 -1.01 -9.25
CA PRO A 38 -15.72 0.30 -9.87
C PRO A 38 -15.68 1.41 -8.81
N ALA A 39 -15.03 2.52 -9.13
CA ALA A 39 -14.91 3.71 -8.30
C ALA A 39 -15.07 4.96 -9.18
N SER A 40 -15.29 6.12 -8.56
CA SER A 40 -15.57 7.36 -9.30
C SER A 40 -14.48 7.79 -10.29
N LYS A 41 -13.25 7.30 -10.15
CA LYS A 41 -12.11 7.62 -11.02
C LYS A 41 -11.42 6.37 -11.62
N GLY A 42 -12.17 5.27 -11.80
CA GLY A 42 -11.64 4.02 -12.34
C GLY A 42 -12.03 2.84 -11.45
N TYR A 43 -11.04 2.12 -10.91
CA TYR A 43 -11.28 0.96 -10.07
C TYR A 43 -10.56 1.06 -8.72
N LEU A 44 -11.16 0.44 -7.71
CA LEU A 44 -10.48 0.01 -6.49
C LEU A 44 -10.16 -1.47 -6.64
N VAL A 45 -8.87 -1.78 -6.75
CA VAL A 45 -8.38 -3.17 -6.73
C VAL A 45 -7.77 -3.41 -5.35
N SER A 46 -8.29 -4.41 -4.65
CA SER A 46 -7.90 -4.75 -3.28
C SER A 46 -7.35 -6.16 -3.21
N TYR A 47 -6.31 -6.34 -2.41
CA TYR A 47 -5.75 -7.65 -2.05
C TYR A 47 -5.75 -7.80 -0.54
N ALA A 48 -6.17 -8.96 -0.06
CA ALA A 48 -6.18 -9.32 1.35
C ALA A 48 -5.41 -10.63 1.59
N LEU A 49 -4.77 -10.73 2.75
CA LEU A 49 -4.04 -11.93 3.16
C LEU A 49 -5.01 -13.14 3.23
N PRO A 50 -4.58 -14.34 2.78
CA PRO A 50 -5.46 -15.50 2.68
C PRO A 50 -6.03 -15.97 4.03
N GLN A 51 -5.24 -15.87 5.11
CA GLN A 51 -5.56 -16.47 6.41
C GLN A 51 -6.44 -15.55 7.26
N SER A 52 -6.06 -14.29 7.45
CA SER A 52 -6.87 -13.34 8.24
C SER A 52 -7.88 -12.51 7.45
N GLY A 53 -7.75 -12.42 6.13
CA GLY A 53 -8.52 -11.47 5.34
C GLY A 53 -8.16 -10.00 5.61
N LYS A 54 -7.08 -9.71 6.36
CA LYS A 54 -6.59 -8.35 6.54
C LYS A 54 -6.17 -7.77 5.19
N SER A 55 -6.51 -6.51 4.95
CA SER A 55 -6.09 -5.80 3.75
C SER A 55 -4.57 -5.70 3.69
N LEU A 56 -3.99 -5.97 2.52
CA LEU A 56 -2.56 -5.95 2.24
C LEU A 56 -2.21 -4.80 1.28
N LEU A 57 -2.96 -4.68 0.19
CA LEU A 57 -2.72 -3.70 -0.86
C LEU A 57 -4.03 -3.20 -1.45
N ASN A 58 -4.12 -1.90 -1.71
CA ASN A 58 -5.09 -1.37 -2.68
C ASN A 58 -4.39 -0.59 -3.78
N TYR A 59 -4.83 -0.77 -5.03
CA TYR A 59 -4.62 0.21 -6.09
C TYR A 59 -5.78 1.19 -6.13
N VAL A 60 -5.46 2.48 -6.19
CA VAL A 60 -6.43 3.57 -6.31
C VAL A 60 -5.94 4.61 -7.31
N PHE A 61 -6.85 5.15 -8.12
CA PHE A 61 -6.58 6.32 -8.95
C PHE A 61 -6.86 7.59 -8.15
N ARG A 62 -5.84 8.43 -7.98
CA ARG A 62 -5.97 9.70 -7.26
C ARG A 62 -5.13 10.78 -7.95
N SER A 63 -5.77 11.92 -8.21
CA SER A 63 -5.15 13.07 -8.88
C SER A 63 -4.48 12.72 -10.21
N GLY A 64 -5.12 11.85 -11.02
CA GLY A 64 -4.62 11.46 -12.34
C GLY A 64 -3.56 10.37 -12.35
N CYS A 65 -3.07 9.92 -11.18
CA CYS A 65 -2.07 8.86 -11.07
C CYS A 65 -2.64 7.63 -10.37
N ILE A 66 -2.12 6.45 -10.73
CA ILE A 66 -2.30 5.22 -9.95
C ILE A 66 -1.38 5.26 -8.71
N LYS A 67 -1.93 4.88 -7.56
CA LYS A 67 -1.20 4.76 -6.29
C LYS A 67 -1.42 3.40 -5.66
N ALA A 68 -0.39 2.87 -5.02
CA ALA A 68 -0.47 1.72 -4.14
C ALA A 68 -0.66 2.20 -2.70
N ARG A 69 -1.75 1.79 -2.06
CA ARG A 69 -1.90 1.88 -0.61
C ARG A 69 -1.46 0.55 -0.01
N VAL A 70 -0.29 0.54 0.62
CA VAL A 70 0.23 -0.64 1.32
C VAL A 70 -0.23 -0.61 2.78
N TYR A 71 -0.77 -1.73 3.27
CA TYR A 71 -1.18 -1.89 4.66
C TYR A 71 -0.06 -2.57 5.44
N ALA A 72 0.90 -1.75 5.85
CA ALA A 72 2.18 -2.13 6.44
C ALA A 72 2.05 -2.40 7.96
N SER A 73 1.38 -3.48 8.36
CA SER A 73 1.09 -3.74 9.78
C SER A 73 2.34 -4.04 10.61
N HIS A 74 3.36 -4.60 9.96
CA HIS A 74 4.64 -5.01 10.56
C HIS A 74 5.78 -4.07 10.18
N VAL A 75 5.45 -2.82 9.82
CA VAL A 75 6.42 -1.85 9.29
C VAL A 75 7.64 -1.58 10.19
N ALA A 76 7.48 -1.72 11.50
CA ALA A 76 8.58 -1.58 12.46
C ALA A 76 9.62 -2.71 12.35
N GLU A 77 9.28 -3.84 11.70
CA GLU A 77 10.17 -5.00 11.51
C GLU A 77 11.02 -4.88 10.24
N TYR A 78 10.70 -3.95 9.33
CA TYR A 78 11.39 -3.78 8.05
C TYR A 78 11.61 -2.31 7.69
N GLU A 79 11.94 -1.48 8.68
CA GLU A 79 12.25 -0.06 8.49
C GLU A 79 13.39 0.17 7.47
N ASP A 80 14.30 -0.80 7.36
CA ASP A 80 15.36 -0.84 6.36
C ASP A 80 14.84 -0.81 4.91
N VAL A 81 13.64 -1.35 4.66
CA VAL A 81 12.99 -1.30 3.34
C VAL A 81 12.46 0.10 3.05
N ILE A 82 11.92 0.77 4.06
CA ILE A 82 11.39 2.14 3.92
C ILE A 82 12.54 3.12 3.66
N ASP A 83 13.69 2.90 4.27
CA ASP A 83 14.87 3.75 4.09
C ASP A 83 15.43 3.71 2.65
N LYS A 84 15.09 2.69 1.86
CA LYS A 84 15.45 2.58 0.43
C LYS A 84 14.71 3.59 -0.44
N PHE A 85 13.59 4.15 0.03
CA PHE A 85 12.87 5.17 -0.74
C PHE A 85 13.72 6.43 -0.92
N SER A 86 13.49 7.13 -2.03
CA SER A 86 14.09 8.45 -2.25
C SER A 86 13.66 9.44 -1.16
N ASP A 87 14.46 10.48 -0.93
CA ASP A 87 14.14 11.50 0.08
C ASP A 87 12.80 12.20 -0.17
N ILE A 88 12.39 12.33 -1.45
CA ILE A 88 11.08 12.88 -1.83
C ILE A 88 9.95 11.95 -1.35
N THR A 89 10.07 10.64 -1.57
CA THR A 89 9.08 9.67 -1.13
C THR A 89 9.06 9.56 0.40
N LYS A 90 10.23 9.51 1.06
CA LYS A 90 10.35 9.52 2.52
C LYS A 90 9.73 10.78 3.13
N LYS A 91 9.96 11.95 2.52
CA LYS A 91 9.29 13.20 2.93
C LYS A 91 7.77 13.11 2.77
N THR A 92 7.27 12.52 1.69
CA THR A 92 5.82 12.33 1.49
C THR A 92 5.21 11.42 2.56
N ILE A 93 5.92 10.36 2.97
CA ILE A 93 5.50 9.48 4.07
C ILE A 93 5.51 10.24 5.40
N SER A 94 6.56 11.01 5.67
CA SER A 94 6.70 11.82 6.88
C SER A 94 5.67 12.96 6.97
N ASP A 95 5.30 13.57 5.84
CA ASP A 95 4.28 14.63 5.77
C ASP A 95 2.85 14.06 5.75
N SER A 96 2.68 12.73 5.74
CA SER A 96 1.37 12.10 5.79
C SER A 96 0.65 12.35 7.13
N LEU A 97 -0.68 12.19 7.11
CA LEU A 97 -1.54 12.49 8.26
C LEU A 97 -1.13 11.69 9.50
N ASP A 98 -0.96 12.38 10.62
CA ASP A 98 -0.69 11.75 11.91
C ASP A 98 -1.86 10.86 12.37
N CYS A 99 -1.54 9.76 13.03
CA CYS A 99 -2.56 8.90 13.61
C CYS A 99 -3.18 9.58 14.84
N LYS A 100 -4.47 9.91 14.77
CA LYS A 100 -5.20 10.50 15.90
C LYS A 100 -5.13 9.63 17.15
N LYS A 101 -5.42 8.32 17.05
CA LYS A 101 -5.42 7.38 18.19
C LYS A 101 -4.05 7.29 18.89
N LEU A 102 -2.96 7.16 18.12
CA LEU A 102 -1.60 7.11 18.68
C LEU A 102 -1.14 8.44 19.29
N ASN A 103 -1.86 9.53 19.01
CA ASN A 103 -1.62 10.87 19.56
C ASN A 103 -2.71 11.30 20.55
N GLY A 104 -3.47 10.36 21.13
CA GLY A 104 -4.46 10.63 22.18
C GLY A 104 -5.70 11.38 21.73
N LYS A 105 -6.03 11.35 20.43
CA LYS A 105 -7.20 12.01 19.83
C LYS A 105 -8.21 10.99 19.29
N ASP A 106 -9.47 11.37 19.26
CA ASP A 106 -10.54 10.52 18.74
C ASP A 106 -10.45 10.32 17.22
N CYS A 107 -10.82 9.10 16.80
CA CYS A 107 -10.93 8.69 15.42
C CYS A 107 -12.20 7.86 15.24
N SER A 108 -12.43 7.30 14.04
CA SER A 108 -13.52 6.36 13.83
C SER A 108 -13.52 5.26 14.90
N PRO A 109 -14.67 4.86 15.47
CA PRO A 109 -14.76 3.75 16.42
C PRO A 109 -14.10 2.47 15.90
N THR A 110 -14.21 2.23 14.59
CA THR A 110 -13.65 1.05 13.90
C THR A 110 -12.17 1.20 13.49
N CYS A 111 -11.52 2.32 13.80
CA CYS A 111 -10.13 2.56 13.43
C CYS A 111 -9.18 1.63 14.22
N PRO A 112 -8.36 0.78 13.57
CA PRO A 112 -7.44 -0.12 14.26
C PRO A 112 -6.13 0.56 14.72
N ALA A 113 -6.12 1.89 14.84
CA ALA A 113 -4.92 2.73 14.96
C ALA A 113 -4.02 2.70 13.70
N GLY A 114 -2.95 3.51 13.75
CA GLY A 114 -2.00 3.72 12.67
C GLY A 114 -0.72 2.90 12.84
N TYR A 115 0.37 3.39 12.29
CA TYR A 115 1.69 2.79 12.40
C TYR A 115 2.60 3.65 13.27
N THR A 116 3.52 2.99 13.97
CA THR A 116 4.69 3.61 14.60
C THR A 116 5.92 2.97 13.96
N PHE A 117 6.82 3.79 13.42
CA PHE A 117 8.07 3.34 12.79
C PHE A 117 9.12 4.46 12.79
N MET A 118 10.39 4.10 12.67
CA MET A 118 11.50 5.02 12.47
C MET A 118 11.68 5.32 10.98
N LEU A 119 11.93 6.59 10.67
CA LEU A 119 12.31 7.02 9.33
C LEU A 119 13.32 8.16 9.47
N ASN A 120 14.51 8.01 8.87
CA ASN A 120 15.62 8.95 9.03
C ASN A 120 15.92 9.27 10.52
N GLY A 121 15.90 8.25 11.39
CA GLY A 121 16.19 8.40 12.82
C GLY A 121 15.09 9.10 13.63
N LYS A 122 13.90 9.34 13.08
CA LYS A 122 12.76 9.94 13.80
C LYS A 122 11.59 8.96 13.88
N GLU A 123 10.98 8.85 15.06
CA GLU A 123 9.74 8.12 15.24
C GLU A 123 8.58 8.83 14.52
N ASN A 124 7.80 8.08 13.76
CA ASN A 124 6.66 8.54 12.98
C ASN A 124 5.40 7.78 13.39
N LYS A 125 4.37 8.50 13.84
CA LYS A 125 3.05 7.95 14.22
C LYS A 125 2.00 8.27 13.16
N LYS A 126 1.93 7.48 12.09
CA LYS A 126 1.17 7.84 10.87
C LYS A 126 -0.12 7.05 10.69
N CYS A 127 -1.11 7.69 10.08
CA CYS A 127 -2.44 7.11 9.86
C CYS A 127 -2.37 5.92 8.89
N ARG A 128 -2.99 4.79 9.27
CA ARG A 128 -3.01 3.53 8.50
C ARG A 128 -3.39 3.72 7.03
N SER A 129 -4.39 4.58 6.76
CA SER A 129 -4.92 4.77 5.41
C SER A 129 -4.10 5.71 4.52
N MET A 130 -3.18 6.47 5.12
CA MET A 130 -2.46 7.58 4.47
C MET A 130 -0.95 7.41 4.45
N ALA A 131 -0.36 6.71 5.43
CA ALA A 131 1.10 6.61 5.60
C ALA A 131 1.81 6.11 4.33
N PHE A 132 1.32 5.00 3.77
CA PHE A 132 1.93 4.36 2.60
C PHE A 132 0.98 4.43 1.39
N LEU A 133 0.50 5.63 1.07
CA LEU A 133 -0.20 5.90 -0.19
C LEU A 133 0.81 6.35 -1.26
N LEU A 134 1.52 5.38 -1.82
CA LEU A 134 2.70 5.56 -2.64
C LEU A 134 2.35 5.68 -4.12
N THR A 135 2.93 6.66 -4.81
CA THR A 135 2.80 6.78 -6.27
C THR A 135 3.64 5.71 -6.94
N LEU A 136 3.06 5.00 -7.93
CA LEU A 136 3.81 4.03 -8.72
C LEU A 136 4.75 4.73 -9.70
N ASN A 137 5.98 4.24 -9.79
CA ASN A 137 7.00 4.65 -10.76
C ASN A 137 8.19 3.68 -10.67
N ALA A 138 9.11 3.75 -11.63
CA ALA A 138 10.27 2.86 -11.71
C ALA A 138 11.12 2.80 -10.42
N SER A 139 11.24 3.91 -9.67
CA SER A 139 12.02 3.97 -8.43
C SER A 139 11.27 3.39 -7.23
N ASN A 140 9.97 3.66 -7.10
CA ASN A 140 9.18 3.21 -5.95
C ASN A 140 8.74 1.73 -6.09
N ASN A 141 8.51 1.26 -7.31
CA ASN A 141 7.88 -0.04 -7.58
C ASN A 141 8.63 -1.23 -6.94
N PRO A 142 9.97 -1.37 -7.05
CA PRO A 142 10.68 -2.47 -6.41
C PRO A 142 10.54 -2.48 -4.89
N ILE A 143 10.57 -1.31 -4.26
CA ILE A 143 10.47 -1.15 -2.81
C ILE A 143 9.04 -1.45 -2.35
N ILE A 144 8.02 -1.02 -3.11
CA ILE A 144 6.61 -1.37 -2.84
C ILE A 144 6.42 -2.89 -2.86
N LYS A 145 7.01 -3.58 -3.85
CA LYS A 145 6.97 -5.05 -3.91
C LYS A 145 7.64 -5.68 -2.70
N GLU A 146 8.82 -5.21 -2.31
CA GLU A 146 9.53 -5.71 -1.13
C GLU A 146 8.72 -5.51 0.16
N MET A 147 8.07 -4.35 0.35
CA MET A 147 7.17 -4.13 1.50
C MET A 147 6.02 -5.16 1.53
N ILE A 148 5.44 -5.48 0.36
CA ILE A 148 4.37 -6.46 0.25
C ILE A 148 4.88 -7.87 0.58
N GLU A 149 6.08 -8.22 0.12
CA GLU A 149 6.72 -9.50 0.43
C GLU A 149 6.97 -9.64 1.93
N ARG A 150 7.50 -8.61 2.58
CA ARG A 150 7.68 -8.58 4.04
C ARG A 150 6.36 -8.75 4.79
N GLU A 151 5.29 -8.07 4.37
CA GLU A 151 3.97 -8.21 5.00
C GLU A 151 3.34 -9.60 4.81
N ILE A 152 3.66 -10.31 3.72
CA ILE A 152 3.20 -11.69 3.51
C ILE A 152 4.00 -12.68 4.37
N ASP A 153 5.29 -12.43 4.54
CA ASP A 153 6.20 -13.32 5.27
C ASP A 153 6.17 -13.08 6.79
N SER A 154 5.79 -11.89 7.25
CA SER A 154 5.56 -11.59 8.67
C SER A 154 4.41 -12.46 9.21
N LYS A 155 4.65 -13.08 10.37
CA LYS A 155 3.65 -13.91 11.06
C LYS A 155 2.64 -13.00 11.75
N GLU A 156 1.36 -13.36 11.66
CA GLU A 156 0.26 -12.63 12.32
C GLU A 156 0.21 -12.78 13.84
#